data_AF-A0A372BYI3-F1
#
_entry.id   AF-A0A372BYI3-F1
#
_cell.length_a   1.000
_cell.length_b   1.000
_cell.length_c   1.000
_cell.angle_alpha   90.00
_cell.angle_beta   90.00
_cell.angle_gamma   90.00
#
_symmetry.space_group_name_H-M   'P 1'
#
loop_
_entity.id
_entity.type
_entity.pdbx_description
1 polymer ?
#
loop_
_entity_poly.entity_id
_entity_poly.type
_entity_poly.pdbx_seq_one_letter_code
_entity_poly.pdbx_strand_id
1 'polypeptide(L)'
;MTQYSSRNQALAQSLSDILGERIASMSEHRGQLTVEIPRDHWLDAAWLLRDEPELAFEQLLDLCGIDYLGYGDDEWETAEATGQGYSRAADELGPGRFSWEERPEAGEFPNRFAAVVHLLSLKHNRRLRMRCYAPDNEFPMLPSLIEVWNSVNWYEREAFDLFGIVFEGHPDLRRIMTDYGFIGHPFRKDFPLIGNVTVRYDEDKGRVVYEPVEIEPRVTVARVVRRDSRYVDDKLEGTGS
;
A
#
# COMPACT_ATOMS: atom_id res chain seq x y z
N MET A 1 3.92 -29.56 -13.17
CA MET A 1 2.82 -28.65 -12.82
C MET A 1 3.09 -27.34 -13.56
N THR A 2 2.17 -26.87 -14.39
CA THR A 2 2.31 -25.59 -15.10
C THR A 2 2.38 -24.45 -14.09
N GLN A 3 3.36 -23.57 -14.23
CA GLN A 3 3.58 -22.40 -13.35
C GLN A 3 2.42 -21.40 -13.38
N TYR A 4 1.61 -21.44 -14.45
CA TYR A 4 0.49 -20.54 -14.71
C TYR A 4 -0.80 -21.31 -14.97
N SER A 5 -1.94 -20.66 -14.72
CA SER A 5 -3.26 -21.20 -15.06
C SER A 5 -3.42 -21.34 -16.57
N SER A 6 -4.30 -22.24 -17.01
CA SER A 6 -4.57 -22.47 -18.44
C SER A 6 -5.01 -21.21 -19.18
N ARG A 7 -5.66 -20.26 -18.48
CA ARG A 7 -6.06 -18.97 -19.04
C ARG A 7 -4.88 -18.04 -19.30
N ASN A 8 -3.91 -18.01 -18.39
CA ASN A 8 -2.80 -17.06 -18.44
C ASN A 8 -1.54 -17.64 -19.09
N GLN A 9 -1.48 -18.95 -19.32
CA GLN A 9 -0.31 -19.60 -19.91
C GLN A 9 0.09 -19.01 -21.28
N ALA A 10 -0.88 -18.78 -22.17
CA ALA A 10 -0.60 -18.16 -23.46
C ALA A 10 -0.13 -16.70 -23.34
N LEU A 11 -0.71 -15.94 -22.40
CA LEU A 11 -0.29 -14.56 -22.14
C LEU A 11 1.12 -14.50 -21.54
N ALA A 12 1.42 -15.37 -20.57
CA ALA A 12 2.74 -15.46 -19.94
C ALA A 12 3.83 -15.83 -20.97
N GLN A 13 3.50 -16.68 -21.94
CA GLN A 13 4.42 -16.99 -23.04
C GLN A 13 4.65 -15.78 -23.94
N SER A 14 3.58 -15.14 -24.46
CA SER A 14 3.73 -13.93 -25.29
C SER A 14 4.48 -12.80 -24.57
N LEU A 15 4.26 -12.61 -23.26
CA LEU A 15 4.99 -11.63 -22.46
C LEU A 15 6.48 -11.97 -22.37
N SER A 16 6.82 -13.24 -22.13
CA SER A 16 8.20 -13.70 -22.12
C SER A 16 8.89 -13.49 -23.48
N ASP A 17 8.18 -13.77 -24.57
CA ASP A 17 8.71 -13.68 -25.94
C ASP A 17 8.94 -12.22 -26.38
N ILE A 18 8.03 -11.31 -26.00
CA ILE A 18 8.07 -9.89 -26.42
C ILE A 18 8.93 -9.03 -25.49
N LEU A 19 8.73 -9.13 -24.17
CA LEU A 19 9.43 -8.28 -23.21
C LEU A 19 10.82 -8.83 -22.88
N GLY A 20 10.99 -10.16 -22.89
CA GLY A 20 12.26 -10.85 -22.68
C GLY A 20 12.95 -10.42 -21.37
N GLU A 21 14.18 -9.94 -21.50
CA GLU A 21 15.03 -9.50 -20.37
C GLU A 21 14.50 -8.27 -19.61
N ARG A 22 13.47 -7.59 -20.14
CA ARG A 22 12.82 -6.46 -19.45
C ARG A 22 11.97 -6.90 -18.26
N ILE A 23 11.66 -8.19 -18.13
CA ILE A 23 10.91 -8.73 -17.00
C ILE A 23 11.90 -9.13 -15.89
N ALA A 24 11.78 -8.51 -14.72
CA ALA A 24 12.52 -8.92 -13.53
C ALA A 24 11.92 -10.20 -12.92
N SER A 25 10.59 -10.24 -12.79
CA SER A 25 9.89 -11.43 -12.33
C SER A 25 8.46 -11.47 -12.88
N MET A 26 7.88 -12.68 -12.94
CA MET A 26 6.50 -12.87 -13.37
C MET A 26 5.83 -13.91 -12.48
N SER A 27 4.73 -13.51 -11.83
CA SER A 27 3.99 -14.34 -10.88
C SER A 27 2.50 -14.30 -11.16
N GLU A 28 1.80 -15.38 -10.81
CA GLU A 28 0.35 -15.44 -10.89
C GLU A 28 -0.24 -15.74 -9.52
N HIS A 29 -1.23 -14.95 -9.13
CA HIS A 29 -2.03 -15.22 -7.93
C HIS A 29 -3.52 -15.17 -8.28
N ARG A 30 -4.24 -16.26 -8.00
CA ARG A 30 -5.70 -16.38 -8.20
C ARG A 30 -6.19 -15.93 -9.59
N GLY A 31 -5.45 -16.30 -10.65
CA GLY A 31 -5.84 -15.95 -12.02
C GLY A 31 -5.41 -14.55 -12.48
N GLN A 32 -4.68 -13.79 -11.65
CA GLN A 32 -4.14 -12.50 -12.02
C GLN A 32 -2.63 -12.58 -12.21
N LEU A 33 -2.19 -12.32 -13.44
CA LEU A 33 -0.78 -12.29 -13.81
C LEU A 33 -0.18 -10.92 -13.44
N THR A 34 0.95 -10.96 -12.75
CA THR A 34 1.74 -9.79 -12.38
C THR A 34 3.13 -9.90 -12.99
N VAL A 35 3.54 -8.86 -13.71
CA VAL A 35 4.90 -8.71 -14.24
C VAL A 35 5.61 -7.59 -13.49
N GLU A 36 6.81 -7.86 -13.01
CA GLU A 36 7.69 -6.86 -12.44
C GLU A 36 8.67 -6.39 -13.49
N ILE A 37 8.74 -5.09 -13.69
CA ILE A 37 9.59 -4.44 -14.68
C ILE A 37 10.55 -3.50 -13.94
N PRO A 38 11.87 -3.59 -14.15
CA PRO A 38 12.83 -2.63 -13.62
C PRO A 38 12.54 -1.21 -14.13
N ARG A 39 12.88 -0.19 -13.33
CA ARG A 39 12.70 1.23 -13.68
C ARG A 39 13.22 1.55 -15.08
N ASP A 40 14.41 1.05 -15.42
CA ASP A 40 15.10 1.37 -16.69
C ASP A 40 14.38 0.82 -17.93
N HIS A 41 13.52 -0.18 -17.76
CA HIS A 41 12.72 -0.76 -18.85
C HIS A 41 11.23 -0.43 -18.74
N TRP A 42 10.84 0.40 -17.77
CA TRP A 42 9.44 0.70 -17.47
C TRP A 42 8.68 1.29 -18.65
N LEU A 43 9.23 2.34 -19.25
CA LEU A 43 8.61 3.04 -20.37
C LEU A 43 8.62 2.19 -21.64
N ASP A 44 9.75 1.55 -21.96
CA ASP A 44 9.86 0.66 -23.12
C ASP A 44 8.87 -0.52 -23.05
N ALA A 45 8.76 -1.15 -21.87
CA ALA A 45 7.80 -2.23 -21.65
C ALA A 45 6.35 -1.73 -21.82
N ALA A 46 6.04 -0.52 -21.37
CA ALA A 46 4.72 0.08 -21.54
C ALA A 46 4.36 0.29 -23.02
N TRP A 47 5.29 0.80 -23.84
CA TRP A 47 5.07 0.92 -25.29
C TRP A 47 4.83 -0.44 -25.94
N LEU A 48 5.65 -1.45 -25.63
CA LEU A 48 5.47 -2.81 -26.15
C LEU A 48 4.12 -3.42 -25.72
N LEU A 49 3.74 -3.26 -24.45
CA LEU A 49 2.46 -3.76 -23.94
C LEU A 49 1.26 -3.15 -24.68
N ARG A 50 1.33 -1.87 -25.02
CA ARG A 50 0.24 -1.16 -25.72
C ARG A 50 0.22 -1.50 -27.21
N ASP A 51 1.37 -1.46 -27.88
CA ASP A 51 1.46 -1.42 -29.33
C ASP A 51 1.57 -2.81 -29.99
N GLU A 52 2.09 -3.81 -29.26
CA GLU A 52 2.23 -5.16 -29.83
C GLU A 52 0.85 -5.82 -30.03
N PRO A 53 0.49 -6.25 -31.25
CA PRO A 53 -0.85 -6.74 -31.55
C PRO A 53 -1.28 -7.99 -30.78
N GLU A 54 -0.31 -8.78 -30.31
CA GLU A 54 -0.52 -9.97 -29.48
C GLU A 54 -0.87 -9.63 -28.02
N LEU A 55 -0.43 -8.47 -27.53
CA LEU A 55 -0.66 -8.00 -26.16
C LEU A 55 -1.80 -6.98 -26.14
N ALA A 56 -1.71 -5.94 -26.95
CA ALA A 56 -2.72 -4.92 -27.19
C ALA A 56 -3.40 -4.41 -25.90
N PHE A 57 -2.60 -4.00 -24.91
CA PHE A 57 -3.09 -3.39 -23.68
C PHE A 57 -3.42 -1.91 -23.90
N GLU A 58 -4.51 -1.68 -24.62
CA GLU A 58 -4.96 -0.36 -25.06
C GLU A 58 -5.45 0.51 -23.89
N GLN A 59 -5.97 -0.11 -22.82
CA GLN A 59 -6.59 0.61 -21.72
C GLN A 59 -5.82 0.43 -20.42
N LEU A 60 -5.31 1.53 -19.87
CA LEU A 60 -4.88 1.63 -18.48
C LEU A 60 -6.10 1.87 -17.61
N LEU A 61 -6.32 0.97 -16.64
CA LEU A 61 -7.44 1.03 -15.71
C LEU A 61 -7.13 1.87 -14.48
N ASP A 62 -5.92 1.72 -13.95
CA ASP A 62 -5.53 2.29 -12.66
C ASP A 62 -4.00 2.29 -12.50
N LEU A 63 -3.49 3.28 -11.77
CA LEU A 63 -2.11 3.32 -11.28
C LEU A 63 -2.14 3.69 -9.80
N CYS A 64 -1.58 2.80 -8.98
CA CYS A 64 -1.50 2.96 -7.53
C CYS A 64 -0.05 2.98 -7.06
N GLY A 65 0.25 3.84 -6.09
CA GLY A 65 1.46 3.75 -5.27
C GLY A 65 1.29 2.71 -4.17
N ILE A 66 2.37 2.06 -3.77
CA ILE A 66 2.44 1.15 -2.62
C ILE A 66 3.64 1.53 -1.77
N ASP A 67 3.45 1.55 -0.46
CA ASP A 67 4.50 1.65 0.56
C ASP A 67 4.61 0.31 1.30
N TYR A 68 5.75 -0.36 1.15
CA TYR A 68 6.07 -1.66 1.75
C TYR A 68 6.73 -1.55 3.13
N LEU A 69 6.85 -0.36 3.72
CA LEU A 69 7.41 -0.21 5.07
C LEU A 69 6.64 -1.07 6.09
N GLY A 70 7.36 -1.95 6.80
CA GLY A 70 6.78 -2.90 7.76
C GLY A 70 5.83 -3.92 7.14
N TYR A 71 5.91 -4.17 5.83
CA TYR A 71 5.08 -5.19 5.19
C TYR A 71 5.51 -6.59 5.63
N GLY A 72 4.54 -7.38 6.11
CA GLY A 72 4.79 -8.73 6.62
C GLY A 72 5.00 -8.78 8.13
N ASP A 73 5.23 -7.62 8.75
CA ASP A 73 5.30 -7.49 10.21
C ASP A 73 3.89 -7.38 10.80
N ASP A 74 3.61 -8.21 11.81
CA ASP A 74 2.37 -8.17 12.58
C ASP A 74 2.71 -7.79 14.03
N GLU A 75 1.87 -6.94 14.62
CA GLU A 75 1.92 -6.58 16.05
C GLU A 75 1.61 -7.78 16.95
N TRP A 76 0.94 -8.78 16.39
CA TRP A 76 0.46 -9.94 17.13
C TRP A 76 1.29 -11.17 16.79
N GLU A 77 1.98 -11.72 17.80
CA GLU A 77 2.54 -13.06 17.69
C GLU A 77 1.40 -14.09 17.59
N THR A 78 1.11 -14.53 16.36
CA THR A 78 0.09 -15.54 16.07
C THR A 78 0.64 -16.96 16.01
N ALA A 79 1.97 -17.12 16.13
CA ALA A 79 2.65 -18.39 16.00
C ALA A 79 2.51 -19.29 17.25
N GLU A 80 2.44 -18.72 18.46
CA GLU A 80 2.32 -19.48 19.70
C GLU A 80 1.23 -18.92 20.63
N ALA A 81 0.31 -19.80 21.06
CA ALA A 81 -0.67 -19.46 22.08
C ALA A 81 -0.07 -19.70 23.47
N THR A 82 0.28 -18.65 24.21
CA THR A 82 0.74 -18.78 25.60
C THR A 82 -0.38 -19.35 26.49
N GLY A 83 -0.14 -20.51 27.11
CA GLY A 83 -1.11 -21.20 27.97
C GLY A 83 -1.30 -20.59 29.37
N GLN A 84 -0.47 -19.62 29.77
CA GLN A 84 -0.53 -18.93 31.06
C GLN A 84 -0.28 -17.43 30.86
N GLY A 85 -1.22 -16.58 31.29
CA GLY A 85 -1.09 -15.10 31.22
C GLY A 85 -2.31 -14.41 30.61
N TYR A 86 -2.78 -13.35 31.26
CA TYR A 86 -3.93 -12.54 30.83
C TYR A 86 -3.55 -11.26 30.06
N SER A 87 -2.25 -10.99 29.86
CA SER A 87 -1.73 -9.98 28.94
C SER A 87 -1.26 -10.72 27.68
N ARG A 88 -2.05 -10.65 26.60
CA ARG A 88 -1.65 -11.30 25.35
C ARG A 88 -0.58 -10.46 24.66
N ALA A 89 0.44 -11.17 24.16
CA ALA A 89 1.55 -10.69 23.35
C ALA A 89 1.08 -9.80 22.19
N ALA A 90 1.06 -8.49 22.46
CA ALA A 90 1.15 -7.47 21.45
C ALA A 90 2.55 -6.89 21.62
N ASP A 91 3.36 -6.92 20.57
CA ASP A 91 4.64 -6.24 20.61
C ASP A 91 4.37 -4.73 20.72
N GLU A 92 5.11 -4.02 21.58
CA GLU A 92 4.90 -2.57 21.75
C GLU A 92 5.28 -1.79 20.48
N LEU A 93 6.11 -2.40 19.62
CA LEU A 93 6.69 -1.86 18.40
C LEU A 93 5.97 -2.43 17.17
N GLY A 94 4.79 -1.87 16.90
CA GLY A 94 3.96 -2.22 15.75
C GLY A 94 3.93 -1.19 14.64
N PRO A 95 3.39 -1.48 13.43
CA PRO A 95 3.16 -0.53 12.34
C PRO A 95 2.29 0.67 12.76
N GLY A 96 2.92 1.63 13.43
CA GLY A 96 2.29 2.80 14.04
C GLY A 96 2.84 3.20 15.43
N ARG A 97 3.75 2.42 16.02
CA ARG A 97 4.40 2.64 17.33
C ARG A 97 5.93 2.59 17.29
N PHE A 98 6.55 2.84 16.15
CA PHE A 98 8.02 2.88 16.08
C PHE A 98 8.56 4.26 16.45
N SER A 99 9.64 4.29 17.22
CA SER A 99 10.50 5.47 17.28
C SER A 99 11.14 5.69 15.90
N TRP A 100 11.55 6.93 15.57
CA TRP A 100 12.21 7.21 14.28
C TRP A 100 13.47 6.37 14.06
N GLU A 101 14.09 5.88 15.13
CA GLU A 101 15.32 5.09 15.15
C GLU A 101 15.06 3.58 14.96
N GLU A 102 13.85 3.09 15.23
CA GLU A 102 13.48 1.66 15.25
C GLU A 102 12.48 1.28 14.14
N ARG A 103 12.56 1.94 12.98
CA ARG A 103 11.64 1.70 11.86
C ARG A 103 11.85 0.29 11.27
N PRO A 104 10.79 -0.51 11.09
CA PRO A 104 10.91 -1.80 10.42
C PRO A 104 11.22 -1.59 8.94
N GLU A 105 12.24 -2.28 8.45
CA GLU A 105 12.51 -2.35 7.02
C GLU A 105 11.59 -3.36 6.35
N ALA A 106 11.34 -3.20 5.05
CA ALA A 106 10.57 -4.19 4.29
C ALA A 106 11.42 -5.47 4.12
N GLY A 107 11.26 -6.46 4.99
CA GLY A 107 12.11 -7.65 5.00
C GLY A 107 12.07 -8.51 3.73
N GLU A 108 10.95 -8.49 2.99
CA GLU A 108 10.75 -9.33 1.80
C GLU A 108 10.84 -8.58 0.45
N PHE A 109 10.83 -7.24 0.45
CA PHE A 109 10.73 -6.45 -0.79
C PHE A 109 11.99 -5.67 -1.08
N PRO A 110 12.42 -5.57 -2.36
CA PRO A 110 13.70 -4.95 -2.70
C PRO A 110 13.74 -3.46 -2.36
N ASN A 111 12.62 -2.74 -2.53
CA ASN A 111 12.52 -1.32 -2.24
C ASN A 111 11.20 -0.99 -1.53
N ARG A 112 11.18 0.12 -0.79
CA ARG A 112 10.01 0.58 -0.03
C ARG A 112 8.82 0.94 -0.91
N PHE A 113 9.06 1.69 -1.99
CA PHE A 113 8.00 2.21 -2.84
C PHE A 113 7.88 1.42 -4.14
N ALA A 114 6.63 1.17 -4.56
CA ALA A 114 6.34 0.63 -5.88
C ALA A 114 5.14 1.34 -6.52
N ALA A 115 5.17 1.47 -7.85
CA ALA A 115 4.00 1.80 -8.64
C ALA A 115 3.43 0.52 -9.26
N VAL A 116 2.12 0.34 -9.16
CA VAL A 116 1.38 -0.78 -9.73
C VAL A 116 0.35 -0.25 -10.70
N VAL A 117 0.43 -0.75 -11.93
CA VAL A 117 -0.46 -0.39 -13.03
C VAL A 117 -1.33 -1.58 -13.38
N HIS A 118 -2.63 -1.33 -13.49
CA HIS A 118 -3.61 -2.30 -13.96
C HIS A 118 -3.96 -2.02 -15.41
N LEU A 119 -3.72 -3.01 -16.28
CA LEU A 119 -3.95 -2.91 -17.71
C LEU A 119 -5.05 -3.86 -18.17
N LEU A 120 -5.81 -3.43 -19.18
CA LEU A 120 -6.85 -4.20 -19.84
C LEU A 120 -6.63 -4.18 -21.36
N SER A 121 -6.55 -5.36 -21.94
CA SER A 121 -6.65 -5.54 -23.39
C SER A 121 -8.11 -5.81 -23.75
N LEU A 122 -8.71 -4.91 -24.53
CA LEU A 122 -10.09 -5.07 -25.00
C LEU A 122 -10.15 -6.11 -26.12
N LYS A 123 -9.17 -6.09 -27.03
CA LYS A 123 -9.05 -7.03 -28.16
C LYS A 123 -8.98 -8.49 -27.71
N HIS A 124 -8.19 -8.78 -26.66
CA HIS A 124 -7.99 -10.15 -26.17
C HIS A 124 -8.78 -10.46 -24.89
N ASN A 125 -9.46 -9.47 -24.31
CA ASN A 125 -10.18 -9.56 -23.04
C ASN A 125 -9.33 -10.15 -21.89
N ARG A 126 -8.12 -9.61 -21.75
CA ARG A 126 -7.11 -10.04 -20.76
C ARG A 126 -6.72 -8.88 -19.86
N ARG A 127 -6.40 -9.19 -18.61
CA ARG A 127 -5.91 -8.23 -17.62
C ARG A 127 -4.48 -8.56 -17.25
N LEU A 128 -3.67 -7.53 -17.05
CA LEU A 128 -2.30 -7.66 -16.60
C LEU A 128 -2.06 -6.64 -15.48
N ARG A 129 -1.31 -7.05 -14.47
CA ARG A 129 -0.76 -6.14 -13.47
C ARG A 129 0.72 -5.94 -13.77
N MET A 130 1.13 -4.70 -13.93
CA MET A 130 2.51 -4.32 -14.17
C MET A 130 3.02 -3.57 -12.94
N ARG A 131 4.13 -4.01 -12.34
CA ARG A 131 4.69 -3.43 -11.11
C ARG A 131 6.13 -2.97 -11.34
N CYS A 132 6.48 -1.79 -10.81
CA CYS A 132 7.84 -1.28 -10.80
C CYS A 132 8.19 -0.74 -9.43
N TYR A 133 9.38 -1.09 -8.94
CA TYR A 133 9.92 -0.59 -7.69
C TYR A 133 10.73 0.68 -7.94
N ALA A 134 10.54 1.70 -7.10
CA ALA A 134 11.39 2.89 -7.12
C ALA A 134 12.73 2.54 -6.45
N PRO A 135 13.89 2.86 -7.06
CA PRO A 135 15.20 2.46 -6.53
C PRO A 135 15.62 3.24 -5.29
N ASP A 136 15.11 4.46 -5.10
CA ASP A 136 15.44 5.34 -3.98
C ASP A 136 14.26 5.41 -3.00
N ASN A 137 14.56 5.21 -1.72
CA ASN A 137 13.59 5.23 -0.63
C ASN A 137 13.32 6.65 -0.09
N GLU A 138 14.28 7.58 -0.21
CA GLU A 138 14.09 8.97 0.20
C GLU A 138 13.39 9.77 -0.90
N PHE A 139 13.82 9.57 -2.14
CA PHE A 139 13.27 10.24 -3.31
C PHE A 139 12.79 9.24 -4.38
N PRO A 140 11.62 8.59 -4.18
CA PRO A 140 11.12 7.59 -5.11
C PRO A 140 10.74 8.23 -6.45
N MET A 141 11.53 7.96 -7.49
CA MET A 141 11.35 8.50 -8.83
C MET A 141 11.13 7.41 -9.87
N LEU A 142 10.08 7.55 -10.68
CA LEU A 142 9.74 6.65 -11.79
C LEU A 142 9.46 7.45 -13.08
N PRO A 143 9.67 6.87 -14.28
CA PRO A 143 9.24 7.50 -15.53
C PRO A 143 7.71 7.59 -15.62
N SER A 144 7.20 8.72 -16.10
CA SER A 144 5.77 8.89 -16.42
C SER A 144 5.35 8.02 -17.60
N LEU A 145 4.13 7.50 -17.55
CA LEU A 145 3.50 6.72 -18.61
C LEU A 145 2.50 7.55 -19.44
N ILE A 146 2.44 8.87 -19.25
CA ILE A 146 1.46 9.75 -19.92
C ILE A 146 1.55 9.66 -21.44
N GLU A 147 2.75 9.55 -21.98
CA GLU A 147 2.96 9.42 -23.43
C GLU A 147 2.39 8.10 -23.97
N VAL A 148 2.29 7.07 -23.11
CA VAL A 148 1.72 5.76 -23.47
C VAL A 148 0.20 5.78 -23.27
N TRP A 149 -0.27 6.16 -22.09
CA TRP A 149 -1.69 6.25 -21.76
C TRP A 149 -2.01 7.60 -21.14
N ASN A 150 -2.71 8.47 -21.87
CA ASN A 150 -3.07 9.81 -21.41
C ASN A 150 -3.97 9.80 -20.15
N SER A 151 -4.69 8.70 -19.89
CA SER A 151 -5.51 8.54 -18.67
C SER A 151 -4.69 8.54 -17.38
N VAL A 152 -3.39 8.22 -17.45
CA VAL A 152 -2.54 8.05 -16.27
C VAL A 152 -2.24 9.36 -15.55
N ASN A 153 -2.43 10.52 -16.20
CA ASN A 153 -2.10 11.85 -15.64
C ASN A 153 -2.69 12.05 -14.23
N TRP A 154 -3.97 11.74 -14.04
CA TRP A 154 -4.61 11.92 -12.73
C TRP A 154 -4.11 10.91 -11.70
N TYR A 155 -3.84 9.67 -12.12
CA TYR A 155 -3.33 8.62 -11.23
C TYR A 155 -1.89 8.87 -10.79
N GLU A 156 -1.03 9.38 -11.68
CA GLU A 156 0.35 9.77 -11.33
C GLU A 156 0.35 10.93 -10.33
N ARG A 157 -0.56 11.90 -10.49
CA ARG A 157 -0.74 12.99 -9.51
C ARG A 157 -1.27 12.50 -8.17
N GLU A 158 -2.20 11.53 -8.17
CA GLU A 158 -2.69 10.89 -6.96
C GLU A 158 -1.58 10.14 -6.23
N ALA A 159 -0.81 9.32 -6.95
CA ALA A 159 0.32 8.59 -6.38
C ALA A 159 1.42 9.54 -5.84
N PHE A 160 1.65 10.67 -6.50
CA PHE A 160 2.52 11.73 -6.00
C PHE A 160 1.97 12.38 -4.72
N ASP A 161 0.68 12.70 -4.67
CA ASP A 161 0.09 13.35 -3.51
C ASP A 161 0.07 12.44 -2.27
N LEU A 162 -0.36 11.19 -2.45
CA LEU A 162 -0.60 10.24 -1.37
C LEU A 162 0.65 9.49 -0.90
N PHE A 163 1.55 9.12 -1.81
CA PHE A 163 2.76 8.34 -1.52
C PHE A 163 4.05 9.13 -1.76
N GLY A 164 4.02 10.25 -2.46
CA GLY A 164 5.21 11.05 -2.77
C GLY A 164 6.10 10.44 -3.84
N ILE A 165 5.55 9.58 -4.72
CA ILE A 165 6.27 9.04 -5.87
C ILE A 165 6.32 10.11 -6.96
N VAL A 166 7.53 10.47 -7.39
CA VAL A 166 7.76 11.50 -8.41
C VAL A 166 7.82 10.87 -9.79
N PHE A 167 7.01 11.37 -10.72
CA PHE A 167 6.97 10.90 -12.10
C PHE A 167 7.74 11.85 -13.02
N GLU A 168 8.86 11.38 -13.57
CA GLU A 168 9.70 12.12 -14.51
C GLU A 168 9.01 12.19 -15.88
N GLY A 169 8.91 13.40 -16.46
CA GLY A 169 8.22 13.64 -17.74
C GLY A 169 6.74 14.02 -17.62
N HIS A 170 6.19 14.07 -16.41
CA HIS A 170 4.80 14.50 -16.19
C HIS A 170 4.64 16.03 -16.44
N PRO A 171 3.63 16.51 -17.19
CA PRO A 171 3.48 17.93 -17.55
C PRO A 171 3.08 18.84 -16.37
N ASP A 172 2.22 18.38 -15.46
CA ASP A 172 1.77 19.16 -14.28
C ASP A 172 1.68 18.27 -13.02
N LEU A 173 2.82 17.93 -12.43
CA LEU A 173 2.87 17.09 -11.23
C LEU A 173 2.65 17.93 -9.98
N ARG A 174 1.39 18.04 -9.57
CA ARG A 174 0.98 18.72 -8.32
C ARG A 174 -0.10 17.93 -7.60
N ARG A 175 -0.23 18.22 -6.29
CA ARG A 175 -1.25 17.65 -5.39
C ARG A 175 -2.67 17.79 -5.96
N ILE A 176 -3.54 16.86 -5.61
CA ILE A 176 -4.91 16.80 -6.15
C ILE A 176 -5.96 16.42 -5.10
N MET A 177 -5.59 15.58 -4.13
CA MET A 177 -6.47 15.10 -3.06
C MET A 177 -6.29 15.88 -1.76
N THR A 178 -5.05 16.29 -1.44
CA THR A 178 -4.73 16.98 -0.19
C THR A 178 -4.95 18.49 -0.28
N ASP A 179 -5.09 19.13 0.88
CA ASP A 179 -5.20 20.59 0.97
C ASP A 179 -3.92 21.28 0.45
N TYR A 180 -4.02 22.50 -0.04
CA TYR A 180 -2.94 23.23 -0.70
C TYR A 180 -1.69 23.41 0.19
N GLY A 181 -1.89 23.54 1.50
CA GLY A 181 -0.82 23.69 2.49
C GLY A 181 -0.42 22.39 3.19
N PHE A 182 -0.88 21.23 2.71
CA PHE A 182 -0.63 19.96 3.38
C PHE A 182 0.85 19.57 3.32
N ILE A 183 1.44 19.27 4.48
CA ILE A 183 2.84 18.87 4.62
C ILE A 183 2.89 17.35 4.85
N GLY A 184 3.55 16.65 3.92
CA GLY A 184 3.70 15.19 3.95
C GLY A 184 2.80 14.47 2.94
N HIS A 185 2.73 13.14 3.10
CA HIS A 185 2.08 12.19 2.20
C HIS A 185 1.21 11.23 3.04
N PRO A 186 -0.12 11.34 3.01
CA PRO A 186 -1.01 10.67 3.96
C PRO A 186 -0.96 9.14 3.99
N PHE A 187 -0.67 8.49 2.86
CA PHE A 187 -0.73 7.02 2.75
C PHE A 187 0.62 6.34 2.97
N ARG A 188 1.66 7.09 3.30
CA ARG A 188 2.90 6.49 3.80
C ARG A 188 2.67 5.92 5.20
N LYS A 189 3.28 4.78 5.47
CA LYS A 189 3.13 4.07 6.76
C LYS A 189 3.74 4.81 7.94
N ASP A 190 4.63 5.75 7.69
CA ASP A 190 5.17 6.64 8.70
C ASP A 190 4.34 7.90 8.97
N PHE A 191 3.25 8.13 8.22
CA PHE A 191 2.37 9.25 8.46
C PHE A 191 1.31 8.91 9.53
N PRO A 192 1.13 9.74 10.58
CA PRO A 192 0.17 9.45 11.65
C PRO A 192 -1.27 9.52 11.13
N LEU A 193 -2.13 8.60 11.57
CA LEU A 193 -3.53 8.52 11.13
C LEU A 193 -4.34 9.80 11.40
N ILE A 194 -4.06 10.48 12.51
CA ILE A 194 -4.75 11.72 12.90
C ILE A 194 -4.21 12.93 12.11
N GLY A 195 -3.05 12.78 11.47
CA GLY A 195 -2.32 13.88 10.86
C GLY A 195 -1.66 14.78 11.89
N ASN A 196 -0.98 15.81 11.39
CA ASN A 196 -0.20 16.73 12.22
C ASN A 196 -0.98 17.99 12.60
N VAL A 197 -1.97 18.37 11.78
CA VAL A 197 -2.70 19.63 11.91
C VAL A 197 -4.21 19.41 11.90
N THR A 198 -4.90 20.17 12.74
CA THR A 198 -6.36 20.31 12.76
C THR A 198 -6.74 21.73 12.34
N VAL A 199 -7.97 21.89 11.85
CA VAL A 199 -8.52 23.19 11.46
C VAL A 199 -9.57 23.64 12.47
N ARG A 200 -9.49 24.90 12.90
CA ARG A 200 -10.57 25.56 13.67
C ARG A 200 -10.88 26.94 13.11
N TYR A 201 -12.11 27.39 13.31
CA TYR A 201 -12.48 28.78 13.04
C TYR A 201 -12.05 29.66 14.23
N ASP A 202 -11.37 30.76 13.95
CA ASP A 202 -10.96 31.77 14.93
C ASP A 202 -11.83 33.02 14.75
N GLU A 203 -12.75 33.26 15.69
CA GLU A 203 -13.70 34.39 15.62
C GLU A 203 -12.99 35.75 15.64
N ASP A 204 -11.92 35.89 16.44
CA ASP A 204 -11.17 37.15 16.57
C ASP A 204 -10.45 37.52 15.27
N LYS A 205 -9.94 36.51 14.55
CA LYS A 205 -9.25 36.71 13.26
C LYS A 205 -10.18 36.63 12.05
N GLY A 206 -11.42 36.20 12.23
CA GLY A 206 -12.39 36.00 11.16
C GLY A 206 -11.93 35.02 10.07
N ARG A 207 -11.12 34.02 10.42
CA ARG A 207 -10.55 33.05 9.45
C ARG A 207 -10.35 31.67 10.05
N VAL A 208 -10.20 30.66 9.17
CA VAL A 208 -9.78 29.31 9.56
C VAL A 208 -8.27 29.33 9.87
N VAL A 209 -7.89 28.76 11.02
CA VAL A 209 -6.50 28.60 11.45
C VAL A 209 -6.16 27.12 11.57
N TYR A 210 -4.90 26.81 11.28
CA TYR A 210 -4.33 25.46 11.40
C TYR A 210 -3.56 25.38 12.70
N GLU A 211 -3.83 24.37 13.51
CA GLU A 211 -3.18 24.14 14.81
C GLU A 211 -2.68 22.71 14.92
N PRO A 212 -1.64 22.44 15.73
CA PRO A 212 -1.22 21.08 16.03
C PRO A 212 -2.36 20.26 16.63
N VAL A 213 -2.42 18.97 16.27
CA VAL A 213 -3.38 18.03 16.84
C VAL A 213 -3.06 17.75 18.31
N GLU A 214 -4.03 17.93 19.21
CA GLU A 214 -3.93 17.57 20.64
C GLU A 214 -4.62 16.24 20.99
N ILE A 215 -5.16 15.53 20.00
CA ILE A 215 -5.92 14.29 20.22
C ILE A 215 -4.96 13.13 20.44
N GLU A 216 -4.97 12.55 21.64
CA GLU A 216 -4.28 11.29 21.90
C GLU A 216 -4.97 10.13 21.13
N PRO A 217 -4.20 9.30 20.41
CA PRO A 217 -4.76 8.18 19.66
C PRO A 217 -5.38 7.16 20.61
N ARG A 218 -6.71 7.10 20.64
CA ARG A 218 -7.46 6.07 21.35
C ARG A 218 -7.46 4.80 20.51
N VAL A 219 -6.55 3.88 20.82
CA VAL A 219 -6.61 2.53 20.27
C VAL A 219 -7.88 1.89 20.81
N THR A 220 -8.81 1.54 19.92
CA THR A 220 -10.03 0.82 20.32
C THR A 220 -9.62 -0.63 20.59
N VAL A 221 -9.00 -0.88 21.74
CA VAL A 221 -8.90 -2.25 22.25
C VAL A 221 -10.34 -2.72 22.40
N ALA A 222 -10.71 -3.81 21.72
CA ALA A 222 -12.02 -4.41 21.90
C ALA A 222 -12.21 -4.69 23.39
N ARG A 223 -13.05 -3.90 24.06
CA ARG A 223 -13.33 -4.08 25.48
C ARG A 223 -14.09 -5.39 25.61
N VAL A 224 -13.38 -6.47 25.95
CA VAL A 224 -13.98 -7.78 26.21
C VAL A 224 -14.83 -7.66 27.48
N VAL A 225 -16.11 -7.33 27.32
CA VAL A 225 -17.09 -7.48 28.41
C VAL A 225 -17.46 -8.95 28.49
N ARG A 226 -16.76 -9.70 29.35
CA ARG A 226 -17.24 -11.01 29.80
C ARG A 226 -18.21 -10.79 30.95
N ARG A 227 -19.40 -11.40 30.87
CA ARG A 227 -20.22 -11.64 32.06
C ARG A 227 -19.47 -12.67 32.90
N ASP A 228 -18.80 -12.20 33.92
CA ASP A 228 -18.02 -13.04 34.81
C ASP A 228 -18.96 -13.83 35.74
N SER A 229 -18.80 -15.15 35.79
CA SER A 229 -19.60 -16.08 36.59
C SER A 229 -19.27 -16.04 38.09
N ARG A 230 -18.51 -15.05 38.57
CA ARG A 230 -18.13 -14.85 39.98
C ARG A 230 -19.30 -14.58 40.95
N TYR A 231 -20.55 -14.52 40.47
CA TYR A 231 -21.78 -14.51 41.28
C TYR A 231 -22.75 -15.63 40.89
N VAL A 232 -22.24 -16.80 40.53
CA VAL A 232 -23.05 -18.03 40.49
C VAL A 232 -22.42 -19.02 41.49
N ASP A 233 -22.94 -18.94 42.72
CA ASP A 233 -22.88 -19.85 43.89
C ASP A 233 -21.55 -20.50 44.30
N ASP A 234 -21.21 -20.46 45.60
CA ASP A 234 -21.82 -21.35 46.59
C ASP A 234 -21.35 -20.98 48.02
N LYS A 235 -22.22 -21.28 48.99
CA LYS A 235 -22.03 -21.49 50.44
C LYS A 235 -20.66 -21.16 51.06
N LEU A 236 -20.70 -20.41 52.17
CA LEU A 236 -20.23 -20.87 53.49
C LEU A 236 -20.71 -19.89 54.58
N GLU A 237 -20.81 -20.42 55.81
CA GLU A 237 -21.27 -19.80 57.08
C GLU A 237 -22.79 -19.93 57.38
N GLY A 238 -23.25 -20.68 58.38
CA GLY A 238 -22.54 -21.46 59.38
C GLY A 238 -23.51 -22.26 60.25
N THR A 239 -23.10 -23.45 60.68
CA THR A 239 -23.65 -24.13 61.87
C THR A 239 -22.64 -23.99 63.00
N GLY A 240 -22.96 -23.10 63.93
CA GLY A 240 -22.35 -23.02 65.25
C GLY A 240 -23.45 -22.93 66.29
N SER A 241 -23.93 -24.09 66.74
CA SER A 241 -24.51 -24.45 68.05
C SER A 241 -25.27 -25.77 67.94
#